data_AF-A0A919N9S8-F1
#
_entry.id   AF-A0A919N9S8-F1
#
_cell.length_a   1.000
_cell.length_b   1.000
_cell.length_c   1.000
_cell.angle_alpha   90.00
_cell.angle_beta   90.00
_cell.angle_gamma   90.00
#
_symmetry.space_group_name_H-M   'P 1'
#
loop_
_entity.id
_entity.type
_entity.pdbx_description
1 polymer ?
#
loop_
_entity_poly.entity_id
_entity_poly.type
_entity_poly.pdbx_seq_one_letter_code
_entity_poly.pdbx_strand_id
1 'polypeptide(L)'
;MEATAETTYPAALRRDDRNRGRLDGEQGLPSLAEVRRRHQELAGTGEPVVVGYQVVLLAELNERLDELYVAFVRLGRATALELDRCDELIDRARRDADRARERLDAANAPLTAEELRPRNPQEQRWAEAMLRHRREVARSRRIRRAEAELEQAREAVERRRADRAEVLRRHREAAAGPGAEARRTAELYQRRIAEYLSALSQHHPHGMTLYPLLTLPPVQLPGWVTETPPDPADSGSPT
;
A
#
# COMPACT_ATOMS: atom_id res chain seq x y z
N MET A 1 -5.82 7.78 22.09
CA MET A 1 -4.86 8.89 21.84
C MET A 1 -3.58 8.56 22.60
N GLU A 2 -2.84 7.57 22.10
CA GLU A 2 -1.54 7.19 22.66
C GLU A 2 -0.46 8.03 21.98
N ALA A 3 0.43 8.60 22.79
CA ALA A 3 1.56 9.40 22.37
C ALA A 3 2.45 8.59 21.42
N THR A 4 2.51 8.99 20.15
CA THR A 4 3.47 8.45 19.19
C THR A 4 4.86 8.92 19.58
N ALA A 5 5.72 7.95 19.87
CA ALA A 5 7.13 8.09 20.25
C ALA A 5 7.80 9.30 19.61
N GLU A 6 8.36 10.17 20.46
CA GLU A 6 9.33 11.18 20.06
C GLU A 6 10.36 10.53 19.14
N THR A 7 10.51 11.06 17.93
CA THR A 7 11.63 10.85 17.01
C THR A 7 12.91 11.27 17.75
N THR A 8 13.37 10.41 18.64
CA THR A 8 14.43 10.74 19.59
C THR A 8 15.71 10.55 18.85
N TYR A 9 16.37 11.65 18.50
CA TYR A 9 17.73 11.63 17.98
C TYR A 9 18.64 11.00 19.05
N PRO A 10 19.07 9.72 18.88
CA PRO A 10 19.63 8.95 19.97
C PRO A 10 20.90 9.58 20.52
N ALA A 11 21.11 9.49 21.84
CA ALA A 11 22.29 10.07 22.48
C ALA A 11 23.61 9.50 21.95
N ALA A 12 23.63 8.24 21.52
CA ALA A 12 24.81 7.62 20.90
C ALA A 12 25.14 8.27 19.54
N LEU A 13 24.17 8.34 18.62
CA LEU A 13 24.36 9.01 17.32
C LEU A 13 24.79 10.47 17.49
N ARG A 14 24.16 11.19 18.44
CA ARG A 14 24.59 12.56 18.79
C ARG A 14 26.06 12.66 19.17
N ARG A 15 26.57 11.73 19.97
CA ARG A 15 27.98 11.72 20.37
C ARG A 15 28.87 11.42 19.17
N ASP A 16 28.49 10.46 18.34
CA ASP A 16 29.27 10.08 17.16
C ASP A 16 29.34 11.22 16.14
N ASP A 17 28.21 11.85 15.83
CA ASP A 17 28.14 12.96 14.88
C ASP A 17 28.93 14.19 15.40
N ARG A 18 28.89 14.48 16.72
CA ARG A 18 29.76 15.50 17.35
C ARG A 18 31.24 15.14 17.27
N ASN A 19 31.59 13.88 17.56
CA ASN A 19 32.98 13.43 17.55
C ASN A 19 33.56 13.53 16.14
N ARG A 20 32.78 13.17 15.11
CA ARG A 20 33.14 13.35 13.69
C ARG A 20 33.36 14.81 13.36
N GLY A 21 32.42 15.69 13.75
CA GLY A 21 32.53 17.13 13.51
C GLY A 21 33.77 17.73 14.18
N ARG A 22 34.03 17.36 15.44
CA ARG A 22 35.24 17.78 16.15
C ARG A 22 36.52 17.32 15.43
N LEU A 23 36.60 16.04 15.07
CA LEU A 23 37.77 15.47 14.41
C LEU A 23 38.07 16.17 13.08
N ASP A 24 37.05 16.33 12.22
CA ASP A 24 37.19 17.03 10.94
C ASP A 24 37.62 18.50 11.17
N GLY A 25 37.02 19.17 12.16
CA GLY A 25 37.35 20.53 12.55
C GLY A 25 38.81 20.69 12.99
N GLU A 26 39.28 19.84 13.90
CA GLU A 26 40.66 19.82 14.39
C GLU A 26 41.68 19.56 13.26
N GLN A 27 41.29 18.81 12.23
CA GLN A 27 42.10 18.54 11.04
C GLN A 27 42.07 19.69 10.01
N GLY A 28 41.27 20.72 10.22
CA GLY A 28 41.09 21.81 9.25
C GLY A 28 40.32 21.38 8.00
N LEU A 29 39.46 20.36 8.13
CA LEU A 29 38.58 19.89 7.07
C LEU A 29 37.17 20.45 7.30
N PRO A 30 36.48 20.94 6.27
CA PRO A 30 36.98 21.23 4.93
C PRO A 30 37.85 22.49 4.90
N SER A 31 38.75 22.59 3.92
CA SER A 31 39.55 23.80 3.76
C SER A 31 38.66 25.02 3.41
N LEU A 32 38.91 26.17 4.05
CA LEU A 32 38.12 27.39 3.81
C LEU A 32 38.13 27.82 2.34
N ALA A 33 39.29 27.69 1.68
CA ALA A 33 39.44 28.04 0.27
C ALA A 33 38.53 27.17 -0.62
N GLU A 34 38.42 25.88 -0.34
CA GLU A 34 37.56 24.95 -1.06
C GLU A 34 36.08 25.26 -0.84
N VAL A 35 35.67 25.51 0.40
CA VAL A 35 34.27 25.87 0.71
C VAL A 35 33.87 27.16 0.01
N ARG A 36 34.73 28.19 0.02
CA ARG A 36 34.49 29.45 -0.70
C ARG A 36 34.38 29.25 -2.19
N ARG A 37 35.28 28.47 -2.78
CA ARG A 37 35.24 28.15 -4.22
C ARG A 37 33.93 27.48 -4.59
N ARG A 38 33.52 26.43 -3.86
CA ARG A 38 32.24 25.75 -4.08
C ARG A 38 31.04 26.67 -3.89
N HIS A 39 31.05 27.51 -2.85
CA HIS A 39 29.98 28.47 -2.62
C HIS A 39 29.84 29.47 -3.78
N GLN A 40 30.95 29.88 -4.40
CA GLN A 40 30.94 30.73 -5.58
C GLN A 40 30.45 29.99 -6.83
N GLU A 41 30.88 28.73 -7.02
CA GLU A 41 30.42 27.86 -8.12
C GLU A 41 28.90 27.63 -8.07
N LEU A 42 28.35 27.45 -6.86
CA LEU A 42 26.92 27.21 -6.64
C LEU A 42 26.10 28.51 -6.52
N ALA A 43 26.72 29.69 -6.60
CA ALA A 43 26.02 30.96 -6.46
C ALA A 43 24.94 31.11 -7.53
N GLY A 44 23.69 31.32 -7.09
CA GLY A 44 22.53 31.47 -7.99
C GLY A 44 21.85 30.16 -8.40
N THR A 45 22.41 28.99 -8.07
CA THR A 45 21.76 27.68 -8.30
C THR A 45 20.75 27.32 -7.21
N GLY A 46 20.93 27.87 -6.01
CA GLY A 46 20.16 27.48 -4.82
C GLY A 46 20.62 26.18 -4.16
N GLU A 47 21.68 25.53 -4.68
CA GLU A 47 22.22 24.31 -4.10
C GLU A 47 23.12 24.59 -2.87
N PRO A 48 23.02 23.75 -1.81
CA PRO A 48 23.82 23.88 -0.60
C PRO A 48 25.25 23.38 -0.82
N VAL A 49 26.22 23.97 -0.12
CA VAL A 49 27.60 23.44 -0.07
C VAL A 49 27.62 22.24 0.86
N VAL A 50 27.97 21.07 0.34
CA VAL A 50 28.08 19.80 1.08
C VAL A 50 29.55 19.46 1.33
N VAL A 51 29.90 19.08 2.57
CA VAL A 51 31.31 18.87 2.97
C VAL A 51 31.52 17.67 3.91
N GLY A 52 32.69 17.02 3.78
CA GLY A 52 33.16 16.03 4.75
C GLY A 52 32.15 14.92 5.05
N TYR A 53 31.93 14.65 6.34
CA TYR A 53 31.02 13.60 6.80
C TYR A 53 29.54 13.84 6.41
N GLN A 54 29.15 15.06 6.05
CA GLN A 54 27.82 15.35 5.51
C GLN A 54 27.52 14.54 4.24
N VAL A 55 28.52 14.31 3.39
CA VAL A 55 28.38 13.49 2.17
C VAL A 55 27.99 12.06 2.52
N VAL A 56 28.60 11.51 3.58
CA VAL A 56 28.32 10.15 4.07
C VAL A 56 26.90 10.08 4.62
N LEU A 57 26.48 11.06 5.43
CA LEU A 57 25.13 11.11 5.97
C LEU A 57 24.05 11.22 4.88
N LEU A 58 24.30 11.98 3.82
CA LEU A 58 23.38 12.07 2.68
C LEU A 58 23.33 10.77 1.87
N ALA A 59 24.46 10.10 1.69
CA ALA A 59 24.50 8.80 1.02
C ALA A 59 23.73 7.73 1.83
N GLU A 60 23.97 7.67 3.14
CA GLU A 60 23.22 6.78 4.06
C GLU A 60 21.72 7.08 4.03
N LEU A 61 21.33 8.37 4.03
CA LEU A 61 19.93 8.77 3.90
C LEU A 61 19.31 8.25 2.59
N ASN A 62 19.98 8.47 1.45
CA ASN A 62 19.47 8.02 0.15
C ASN A 62 19.33 6.50 0.09
N GLU A 63 20.30 5.74 0.60
CA GLU A 63 20.20 4.28 0.68
C GLU A 63 18.98 3.84 1.51
N ARG A 64 18.72 4.49 2.65
CA ARG A 64 17.53 4.20 3.47
C ARG A 64 16.22 4.57 2.77
N LEU A 65 16.19 5.68 2.04
CA LEU A 65 15.02 6.07 1.26
C LEU A 65 14.76 5.08 0.13
N ASP A 66 15.81 4.56 -0.52
CA ASP A 66 15.71 3.54 -1.56
C ASP A 66 15.20 2.20 -0.99
N GLU A 67 15.69 1.77 0.19
CA GLU A 67 15.17 0.59 0.88
C GLU A 67 13.65 0.72 1.15
N LEU A 68 13.22 1.88 1.65
CA LEU A 68 11.81 2.18 1.91
C LEU A 68 10.99 2.24 0.62
N TYR A 69 11.54 2.80 -0.45
CA TYR A 69 10.89 2.81 -1.76
C TYR A 69 10.69 1.40 -2.31
N VAL A 70 11.70 0.53 -2.22
CA VAL A 70 11.57 -0.88 -2.61
C VAL A 70 10.48 -1.58 -1.80
N ALA A 71 10.40 -1.32 -0.49
CA ALA A 71 9.33 -1.85 0.36
C ALA A 71 7.94 -1.35 -0.08
N PHE A 72 7.82 -0.05 -0.38
CA PHE A 72 6.60 0.57 -0.88
C PHE A 72 6.13 -0.04 -2.22
N VAL A 73 7.04 -0.20 -3.19
CA VAL A 73 6.73 -0.82 -4.49
C VAL A 73 6.31 -2.28 -4.33
N ARG A 74 7.00 -3.04 -3.46
CA ARG A 74 6.63 -4.44 -3.16
C ARG A 74 5.24 -4.54 -2.54
N LEU A 75 4.90 -3.63 -1.64
CA LEU A 75 3.56 -3.55 -1.05
C LEU A 75 2.50 -3.28 -2.12
N GLY A 76 2.72 -2.30 -3.00
CA GLY A 76 1.82 -2.00 -4.12
C GLY A 76 1.59 -3.21 -5.04
N ARG A 77 2.67 -3.90 -5.42
CA ARG A 77 2.59 -5.10 -6.27
C ARG A 77 1.84 -6.25 -5.60
N ALA A 78 2.10 -6.50 -4.31
CA ALA A 78 1.40 -7.55 -3.58
C ALA A 78 -0.10 -7.27 -3.51
N THR A 79 -0.49 -6.02 -3.28
CA THR A 79 -1.88 -5.60 -3.27
C THR A 79 -2.56 -5.70 -4.62
N ALA A 80 -1.90 -5.30 -5.71
CA ALA A 80 -2.45 -5.46 -7.05
C ALA A 80 -2.81 -6.94 -7.33
N LEU A 81 -1.90 -7.86 -7.02
CA LEU A 81 -2.15 -9.30 -7.17
C LEU A 81 -3.30 -9.82 -6.28
N GLU A 82 -3.45 -9.29 -5.07
CA GLU A 82 -4.57 -9.66 -4.20
C GLU A 82 -5.91 -9.14 -4.71
N LEU A 83 -5.94 -7.91 -5.24
CA LEU A 83 -7.14 -7.32 -5.83
C LEU A 83 -7.56 -8.02 -7.11
N ASP A 84 -6.61 -8.38 -7.98
CA ASP A 84 -6.90 -9.17 -9.19
C ASP A 84 -7.57 -10.50 -8.81
N ARG A 85 -7.05 -11.19 -7.78
CA ARG A 85 -7.67 -12.42 -7.26
C ARG A 85 -9.06 -12.17 -6.70
N CYS A 86 -9.28 -11.07 -5.98
CA CYS A 86 -10.60 -10.70 -5.51
C CYS A 86 -11.57 -10.48 -6.67
N ASP A 87 -11.13 -9.79 -7.73
CA ASP A 87 -11.94 -9.51 -8.92
C ASP A 87 -12.29 -10.79 -9.68
N GLU A 88 -11.33 -11.72 -9.85
CA GLU A 88 -11.59 -13.05 -10.40
C GLU A 88 -12.63 -13.84 -9.59
N LEU A 89 -12.55 -13.79 -8.25
CA LEU A 89 -13.49 -14.46 -7.36
C LEU A 89 -14.88 -13.84 -7.41
N ILE A 90 -14.97 -12.51 -7.53
CA ILE A 90 -16.24 -11.79 -7.72
C ILE A 90 -16.88 -12.22 -9.04
N ASP A 91 -16.10 -12.27 -10.13
CA ASP A 91 -16.61 -12.66 -11.45
C ASP A 91 -17.06 -14.12 -11.49
N ARG A 92 -16.36 -15.01 -10.78
CA ARG A 92 -16.81 -16.39 -10.62
C ARG A 92 -18.13 -16.47 -9.84
N ALA A 93 -18.24 -15.74 -8.72
CA ALA A 93 -19.46 -15.71 -7.91
C ALA A 93 -20.65 -15.12 -8.69
N ARG A 94 -20.43 -14.10 -9.54
CA ARG A 94 -21.46 -13.54 -10.43
C ARG A 94 -21.96 -14.59 -11.43
N ARG A 95 -21.05 -15.32 -12.08
CA ARG A 95 -21.38 -16.43 -12.98
C ARG A 95 -22.13 -17.57 -12.27
N ASP A 96 -21.84 -17.82 -11.00
CA ASP A 96 -22.62 -18.77 -10.18
C ASP A 96 -24.04 -18.25 -9.90
N ALA A 97 -24.18 -16.96 -9.56
CA ALA A 97 -25.48 -16.33 -9.33
C ALA A 97 -26.34 -16.28 -10.60
N ASP A 98 -25.74 -16.03 -11.78
CA ASP A 98 -26.44 -16.08 -13.06
C ASP A 98 -26.95 -17.49 -13.37
N ARG A 99 -26.12 -18.52 -13.17
CA ARG A 99 -26.55 -19.92 -13.32
C ARG A 99 -27.64 -20.31 -12.31
N ALA A 100 -27.58 -19.82 -11.08
CA ALA A 100 -28.61 -20.04 -10.09
C ALA A 100 -29.94 -19.36 -10.48
N ARG A 101 -29.86 -18.17 -11.07
CA ARG A 101 -31.03 -17.47 -11.64
C ARG A 101 -31.65 -18.25 -12.79
N GLU A 102 -30.85 -18.75 -13.73
CA GLU A 102 -31.34 -19.62 -14.82
C GLU A 102 -32.03 -20.89 -14.29
N ARG A 103 -31.49 -21.50 -13.22
CA ARG A 103 -32.12 -22.65 -12.55
C ARG A 103 -33.45 -22.30 -11.89
N LEU A 104 -33.55 -21.11 -11.30
CA LEU A 104 -34.80 -20.62 -10.72
C LEU A 104 -35.85 -20.38 -11.80
N ASP A 105 -35.47 -19.78 -12.93
CA ASP A 105 -36.35 -19.58 -14.07
C ASP A 105 -36.85 -20.92 -14.63
N ALA A 106 -35.94 -21.89 -14.79
CA ALA A 106 -36.30 -23.26 -15.18
C ALA A 106 -37.19 -23.97 -14.15
N ALA A 107 -36.96 -23.75 -12.85
CA ALA A 107 -37.79 -24.32 -11.80
C ALA A 107 -39.22 -23.75 -11.80
N ASN A 108 -39.34 -22.45 -12.11
CA ASN A 108 -40.58 -21.70 -12.25
C ASN A 108 -41.35 -22.00 -13.55
N ALA A 109 -40.76 -22.71 -14.51
CA ALA A 109 -41.49 -23.16 -15.69
C ALA A 109 -42.76 -23.96 -15.27
N PRO A 110 -43.89 -23.76 -15.96
CA PRO A 110 -45.11 -24.53 -15.70
C PRO A 110 -44.87 -26.02 -15.95
N LEU A 111 -45.61 -26.89 -15.26
CA LEU A 111 -45.55 -28.33 -15.49
C LEU A 111 -45.95 -28.62 -16.94
N THR A 112 -45.12 -29.38 -17.64
CA THR A 112 -45.42 -29.76 -19.02
C THR A 112 -46.44 -30.90 -19.06
N ALA A 113 -47.13 -31.06 -20.20
CA ALA A 113 -48.05 -32.17 -20.40
C ALA A 113 -47.36 -33.54 -20.28
N GLU A 114 -46.06 -33.62 -20.58
CA GLU A 114 -45.25 -34.83 -20.43
C GLU A 114 -44.93 -35.13 -18.96
N GLU A 115 -44.66 -34.12 -18.13
CA GLU A 115 -44.41 -34.29 -16.70
C GLU A 115 -45.64 -34.78 -15.91
N LEU A 116 -46.82 -34.48 -16.44
CA LEU A 116 -48.12 -34.92 -15.90
C LEU A 116 -48.48 -36.36 -16.32
N ARG A 117 -47.73 -37.01 -17.21
CA ARG A 117 -47.97 -38.42 -17.56
C ARG A 117 -47.48 -39.36 -16.44
N PRO A 118 -48.18 -40.48 -16.19
CA PRO A 118 -47.68 -41.52 -15.31
C PRO A 118 -46.33 -42.07 -15.79
N ARG A 119 -45.34 -42.13 -14.89
CA ARG A 119 -43.96 -42.58 -15.21
C ARG A 119 -43.70 -44.03 -14.82
N ASN A 120 -44.57 -44.62 -14.01
CA ASN A 120 -44.43 -46.00 -13.55
C ASN A 120 -45.82 -46.68 -13.43
N PRO A 121 -45.87 -48.02 -13.34
CA PRO A 121 -47.13 -48.77 -13.28
C PRO A 121 -48.01 -48.45 -12.04
N GLN A 122 -47.42 -47.93 -10.96
CA GLN A 122 -48.16 -47.56 -9.75
C GLN A 122 -48.92 -46.24 -9.97
N GLU A 123 -48.30 -45.28 -10.63
CA GLU A 123 -48.88 -43.98 -10.96
C GLU A 123 -50.06 -44.11 -11.95
N GLN A 124 -50.13 -45.18 -12.76
CA GLN A 124 -51.26 -45.44 -13.67
C GLN A 124 -52.59 -45.68 -12.94
N ARG A 125 -52.53 -46.11 -11.67
CA ARG A 125 -53.72 -46.38 -10.84
C ARG A 125 -54.19 -45.14 -10.08
N TRP A 126 -53.47 -44.04 -10.14
CA TRP A 126 -53.80 -42.82 -9.40
C TRP A 126 -54.82 -41.98 -10.18
N ALA A 127 -55.68 -41.28 -9.45
CA ALA A 127 -56.52 -40.24 -10.04
C ALA A 127 -55.63 -39.11 -10.58
N GLU A 128 -56.01 -38.52 -11.71
CA GLU A 128 -55.27 -37.43 -12.37
C GLU A 128 -55.01 -36.25 -11.41
N ALA A 129 -56.01 -35.88 -10.61
CA ALA A 129 -55.88 -34.84 -9.59
C ALA A 129 -54.79 -35.15 -8.55
N MET A 130 -54.64 -36.41 -8.14
CA MET A 130 -53.61 -36.83 -7.20
C MET A 130 -52.21 -36.76 -7.83
N LEU A 131 -52.07 -37.19 -9.08
CA LEU A 131 -50.80 -37.12 -9.81
C LEU A 131 -50.37 -35.66 -10.00
N ARG A 132 -51.31 -34.80 -10.44
CA ARG A 132 -51.09 -33.35 -10.57
C ARG A 132 -50.65 -32.72 -9.25
N HIS A 133 -51.37 -32.98 -8.16
CA HIS A 133 -51.02 -32.47 -6.83
C HIS A 133 -49.58 -32.87 -6.42
N ARG A 134 -49.18 -34.14 -6.61
CA ARG A 134 -47.81 -34.58 -6.28
C ARG A 134 -46.74 -33.90 -7.14
N ARG A 135 -47.01 -33.70 -8.44
CA ARG A 135 -46.08 -32.97 -9.34
C ARG A 135 -45.98 -31.49 -8.95
N GLU A 136 -47.09 -30.85 -8.58
CA GLU A 136 -47.10 -29.47 -8.08
C GLU A 136 -46.31 -29.34 -6.77
N VAL A 137 -46.46 -30.28 -5.82
CA VAL A 137 -45.65 -30.32 -4.59
C VAL A 137 -44.16 -30.47 -4.90
N ALA A 138 -43.79 -31.34 -5.84
CA ALA A 138 -42.40 -31.50 -6.26
C ALA A 138 -41.84 -30.23 -6.92
N ARG A 139 -42.62 -29.58 -7.79
CA ARG A 139 -42.28 -28.29 -8.40
C ARG A 139 -42.07 -27.21 -7.33
N SER A 140 -42.97 -27.08 -6.36
CA SER A 140 -42.82 -26.13 -5.26
C SER A 140 -41.55 -26.35 -4.44
N ARG A 141 -41.15 -27.62 -4.21
CA ARG A 141 -39.87 -27.93 -3.55
C ARG A 141 -38.67 -27.55 -4.41
N ARG A 142 -38.73 -27.80 -5.72
CA ARG A 142 -37.68 -27.41 -6.68
C ARG A 142 -37.49 -25.89 -6.72
N ILE A 143 -38.59 -25.13 -6.75
CA ILE A 143 -38.56 -23.66 -6.70
C ILE A 143 -37.89 -23.19 -5.42
N ARG A 144 -38.36 -23.64 -4.25
CA ARG A 144 -37.76 -23.25 -2.95
C ARG A 144 -36.26 -23.55 -2.87
N ARG A 145 -35.83 -24.68 -3.42
CA ARG A 145 -34.40 -25.02 -3.49
C ARG A 145 -33.64 -24.06 -4.40
N ALA A 146 -34.16 -23.75 -5.57
CA ALA A 146 -33.53 -22.82 -6.51
C ALA A 146 -33.48 -21.38 -5.96
N GLU A 147 -34.52 -20.95 -5.23
CA GLU A 147 -34.53 -19.67 -4.51
C GLU A 147 -33.40 -19.62 -3.46
N ALA A 148 -33.26 -20.68 -2.66
CA ALA A 148 -32.19 -20.76 -1.67
C ALA A 148 -30.79 -20.80 -2.31
N GLU A 149 -30.62 -21.52 -3.43
CA GLU A 149 -29.36 -21.55 -4.19
C GLU A 149 -29.02 -20.16 -4.75
N LEU A 150 -30.00 -19.42 -5.28
CA LEU A 150 -29.79 -18.06 -5.79
C LEU A 150 -29.42 -17.09 -4.67
N GLU A 151 -30.08 -17.17 -3.51
CA GLU A 151 -29.77 -16.31 -2.37
C GLU A 151 -28.35 -16.56 -1.87
N GLN A 152 -27.95 -17.82 -1.69
CA GLN A 152 -26.58 -18.18 -1.30
C GLN A 152 -25.54 -17.67 -2.31
N ALA A 153 -25.84 -17.72 -3.60
CA ALA A 153 -24.95 -17.21 -4.64
C ALA A 153 -24.83 -15.68 -4.60
N ARG A 154 -25.91 -14.95 -4.32
CA ARG A 154 -25.90 -13.49 -4.13
C ARG A 154 -25.10 -13.10 -2.88
N GLU A 155 -25.33 -13.76 -1.77
CA GLU A 155 -24.54 -13.57 -0.54
C GLU A 155 -23.05 -13.85 -0.76
N ALA A 156 -22.71 -14.83 -1.61
CA ALA A 156 -21.32 -15.08 -1.99
C ALA A 156 -20.70 -13.88 -2.74
N VAL A 157 -21.43 -13.26 -3.69
CA VAL A 157 -20.95 -12.06 -4.39
C VAL A 157 -20.69 -10.91 -3.42
N GLU A 158 -21.63 -10.64 -2.51
CA GLU A 158 -21.47 -9.56 -1.53
C GLU A 158 -20.32 -9.82 -0.55
N ARG A 159 -20.14 -11.06 -0.09
CA ARG A 159 -18.96 -11.44 0.70
C ARG A 159 -17.66 -11.17 -0.05
N ARG A 160 -17.57 -11.52 -1.34
CA ARG A 160 -16.37 -11.23 -2.14
C ARG A 160 -16.12 -9.75 -2.36
N ARG A 161 -17.18 -8.94 -2.49
CA ARG A 161 -17.06 -7.47 -2.53
C ARG A 161 -16.53 -6.91 -1.21
N ALA A 162 -17.03 -7.43 -0.08
CA ALA A 162 -16.53 -7.07 1.25
C ALA A 162 -15.06 -7.47 1.44
N ASP A 163 -14.68 -8.68 1.01
CA ASP A 163 -13.28 -9.15 1.02
C ASP A 163 -12.37 -8.17 0.26
N ARG A 164 -12.78 -7.76 -0.96
CA ARG A 164 -12.05 -6.78 -1.77
C ARG A 164 -11.92 -5.43 -1.09
N ALA A 165 -13.00 -4.92 -0.49
CA ALA A 165 -13.00 -3.65 0.23
C ALA A 165 -12.07 -3.69 1.46
N GLU A 166 -12.03 -4.82 2.16
CA GLU A 166 -11.13 -5.04 3.28
C GLU A 166 -9.65 -5.09 2.84
N VAL A 167 -9.33 -5.73 1.72
CA VAL A 167 -7.97 -5.71 1.12
C VAL A 167 -7.56 -4.26 0.81
N LEU A 168 -8.43 -3.47 0.17
CA LEU A 168 -8.17 -2.06 -0.11
C LEU A 168 -7.91 -1.24 1.17
N ARG A 169 -8.73 -1.46 2.21
CA ARG A 169 -8.57 -0.77 3.49
C ARG A 169 -7.22 -1.10 4.13
N ARG A 170 -6.87 -2.39 4.23
CA ARG A 170 -5.59 -2.85 4.78
C ARG A 170 -4.40 -2.28 4.00
N HIS A 171 -4.50 -2.21 2.68
CA HIS A 171 -3.44 -1.63 1.87
C HIS A 171 -3.24 -0.14 2.17
N ARG A 172 -4.33 0.65 2.21
CA ARG A 172 -4.24 2.09 2.53
C ARG A 172 -3.62 2.33 3.90
N GLU A 173 -3.95 1.49 4.89
CA GLU A 173 -3.37 1.53 6.22
C GLU A 173 -1.88 1.17 6.21
N ALA A 174 -1.50 0.10 5.51
CA ALA A 174 -0.10 -0.34 5.42
C ALA A 174 0.77 0.67 4.65
N ALA A 175 0.24 1.28 3.61
CA ALA A 175 0.91 2.26 2.77
C ALA A 175 1.29 3.55 3.50
N ALA A 176 0.53 3.93 4.53
CA ALA A 176 0.89 5.06 5.38
C ALA A 176 2.23 4.84 6.11
N GLY A 177 2.63 3.58 6.31
CA GLY A 177 3.85 3.19 7.03
C GLY A 177 5.14 3.67 6.35
N PRO A 178 5.47 3.22 5.13
CA PRO A 178 6.70 3.59 4.44
C PRO A 178 6.90 5.10 4.26
N GLY A 179 5.85 5.83 3.87
CA GLY A 179 5.93 7.29 3.72
C GLY A 179 6.13 8.02 5.05
N ALA A 180 5.48 7.57 6.13
CA ALA A 180 5.72 8.14 7.46
C ALA A 180 7.14 7.84 7.96
N GLU A 181 7.66 6.65 7.70
CA GLU A 181 9.03 6.27 8.06
C GLU A 181 10.09 7.05 7.26
N ALA A 182 9.84 7.29 5.97
CA ALA A 182 10.71 8.10 5.12
C ALA A 182 10.82 9.55 5.64
N ARG A 183 9.70 10.16 6.05
CA ARG A 183 9.70 11.48 6.69
C ARG A 183 10.52 11.49 7.98
N ARG A 184 10.29 10.52 8.87
CA ARG A 184 11.05 10.40 10.13
C ARG A 184 12.55 10.21 9.88
N THR A 185 12.91 9.43 8.86
CA THR A 185 14.30 9.19 8.49
C THR A 185 14.93 10.49 7.97
N ALA A 186 14.27 11.22 7.07
CA ALA A 186 14.76 12.51 6.60
C ALA A 186 14.96 13.51 7.75
N GLU A 187 13.99 13.63 8.66
CA GLU A 187 14.10 14.48 9.86
C GLU A 187 15.27 14.08 10.76
N LEU A 188 15.49 12.78 10.97
CA LEU A 188 16.62 12.27 11.74
C LEU A 188 17.94 12.69 11.09
N TYR A 189 18.12 12.45 9.79
CA TYR A 189 19.37 12.78 9.10
C TYR A 189 19.61 14.30 9.02
N GLN A 190 18.56 15.12 8.91
CA GLN A 190 18.70 16.57 9.06
C GLN A 190 19.27 16.95 10.43
N ARG A 191 18.80 16.33 11.51
CA ARG A 191 19.34 16.56 12.87
C ARG A 191 20.79 16.07 13.00
N ARG A 192 21.11 14.91 12.42
CA ARG A 192 22.49 14.38 12.38
C ARG A 192 23.45 15.34 11.69
N ILE A 193 23.07 15.84 10.50
CA ILE A 193 23.86 16.82 9.76
C ILE A 193 24.02 18.12 10.55
N ALA A 194 22.94 18.65 11.14
CA ALA A 194 23.00 19.87 11.93
C ALA A 194 23.96 19.74 13.14
N GLU A 195 23.93 18.61 13.83
CA GLU A 195 24.83 18.34 14.96
C GLU A 195 26.29 18.24 14.51
N TYR A 196 26.56 17.53 13.41
CA TYR A 196 27.87 17.43 12.79
C TYR A 196 28.42 18.82 12.42
N LEU A 197 27.64 19.61 11.67
CA LEU A 197 28.05 20.94 11.19
C LEU A 197 28.29 21.91 12.35
N SER A 198 27.47 21.84 13.41
CA SER A 198 27.66 22.62 14.63
C SER A 198 29.00 22.29 15.29
N ALA A 199 29.28 21.01 15.53
CA ALA A 199 30.54 20.57 16.14
C ALA A 199 31.75 20.91 15.26
N LEU A 200 31.63 20.74 13.95
CA LEU A 200 32.65 21.13 12.97
C LEU A 200 32.98 22.62 13.06
N SER A 201 31.97 23.49 13.02
CA SER A 201 32.17 24.93 13.07
C SER A 201 32.80 25.42 14.38
N GLN A 202 32.57 24.72 15.49
CA GLN A 202 33.13 25.08 16.80
C GLN A 202 34.62 24.74 16.93
N HIS A 203 35.07 23.65 16.30
CA HIS A 203 36.44 23.14 16.46
C HIS A 203 37.35 23.49 15.29
N HIS A 204 36.80 23.93 14.15
CA HIS A 204 37.58 24.30 12.99
C HIS A 204 38.34 25.64 13.19
N PRO A 205 39.62 25.77 12.80
CA PRO A 205 40.40 27.01 12.94
C PRO A 205 39.77 28.25 12.31
N HIS A 206 39.03 28.05 11.22
CA HIS A 206 38.25 29.08 10.51
C HIS A 206 36.73 28.98 10.75
N GLY A 207 36.33 28.37 11.86
CA GLY A 207 34.94 28.06 12.19
C GLY A 207 33.96 29.23 12.04
N MET A 208 34.32 30.39 12.59
CA MET A 208 33.51 31.62 12.48
C MET A 208 33.26 32.07 11.04
N THR A 209 34.21 31.82 10.14
CA THR A 209 34.09 32.15 8.71
C THR A 209 33.39 31.04 7.92
N LEU A 210 33.55 29.78 8.33
CA LEU A 210 32.90 28.63 7.71
C LEU A 210 31.41 28.54 8.05
N TYR A 211 31.03 28.78 9.31
CA TYR A 211 29.67 28.61 9.81
C TYR A 211 28.58 29.19 8.89
N PRO A 212 28.65 30.44 8.40
CA PRO A 212 27.63 30.99 7.49
C PRO A 212 27.62 30.34 6.10
N LEU A 213 28.69 29.64 5.70
CA LEU A 213 28.81 28.93 4.43
C LEU A 213 28.36 27.46 4.54
N LEU A 214 28.34 26.91 5.75
CA LEU A 214 27.88 25.55 6.05
C LEU A 214 26.37 25.57 6.21
N THR A 215 25.66 25.22 5.14
CA THR A 215 24.20 25.21 5.12
C THR A 215 23.67 23.80 5.32
N LEU A 216 22.54 23.68 6.03
CA LEU A 216 21.80 22.44 6.11
C LEU A 216 21.11 22.22 4.75
N PRO A 217 21.41 21.12 4.03
CA PRO A 217 20.84 20.89 2.72
C PRO A 217 19.35 20.55 2.88
N PRO A 218 18.46 21.12 2.05
CA PRO A 218 17.07 20.68 2.04
C PRO A 218 17.04 19.22 1.59
N VAL A 219 16.40 18.37 2.39
CA VAL A 219 16.13 16.98 1.99
C VAL A 219 14.86 17.00 1.17
N GLN A 220 15.00 16.84 -0.15
CA GLN A 220 13.85 16.66 -1.03
C GLN A 220 13.31 15.25 -0.84
N LEU A 221 12.09 15.14 -0.32
CA LEU A 221 11.41 13.87 -0.22
C LEU A 221 10.84 13.48 -1.59
N PRO A 222 11.03 12.23 -2.03
CA PRO A 222 10.41 11.74 -3.26
C PRO A 222 8.87 11.83 -3.23
N GLY A 223 8.23 11.98 -4.39
CA GLY A 223 6.77 12.10 -4.51
C GLY A 223 5.99 10.97 -3.82
N TRP A 224 6.49 9.74 -3.88
CA TRP A 224 5.89 8.56 -3.25
C TRP A 224 5.73 8.67 -1.71
N VAL A 225 6.49 9.57 -1.06
CA VAL A 225 6.40 9.81 0.38
C VAL A 225 5.13 10.56 0.75
N THR A 226 4.66 11.44 -0.14
CA THR A 226 3.45 12.26 0.02
C THR A 226 2.25 11.72 -0.77
N GLU A 227 2.52 10.94 -1.80
CA GLU A 227 1.48 10.32 -2.62
C GLU A 227 0.78 9.21 -1.83
N THR A 228 -0.53 9.11 -2.03
CA THR A 228 -1.24 7.86 -1.78
C THR A 228 -0.65 6.84 -2.75
N PRO A 229 -0.46 5.56 -2.38
CA PRO A 229 0.00 4.54 -3.33
C PRO A 229 -0.73 4.68 -4.65
N PRO A 230 -0.02 4.50 -5.78
CA PRO A 230 -0.67 4.51 -7.08
C PRO A 230 -1.88 3.58 -7.00
N ASP A 231 -3.03 4.06 -7.51
CA ASP A 231 -4.24 3.27 -7.51
C ASP A 231 -3.89 1.91 -8.15
N PRO A 232 -4.16 0.77 -7.50
CA PRO A 232 -3.85 -0.53 -8.08
C PRO A 232 -4.42 -0.69 -9.50
N ALA A 233 -5.48 0.05 -9.85
CA ALA A 233 -6.02 0.13 -11.22
C ALA A 233 -5.07 0.76 -12.26
N ASP A 234 -4.14 1.63 -11.86
CA ASP A 234 -3.18 2.33 -12.75
C ASP A 234 -1.86 1.56 -12.94
N SER A 235 -1.67 0.43 -12.27
CA SER A 235 -0.45 -0.38 -12.41
C SER A 235 -0.41 -1.26 -13.69
N GLY A 236 -1.44 -1.15 -14.54
CA GLY A 236 -1.59 -1.91 -15.78
C GLY A 236 -1.61 -1.04 -17.03
N SER A 237 -0.48 -0.45 -17.42
CA SER A 237 -0.13 -0.18 -18.83
C SER A 237 1.34 0.25 -18.97
N PRO A 238 2.25 -0.66 -19.39
CA PRO A 238 3.46 -0.24 -20.08
C PRO A 238 3.09 0.09 -21.53
N THR A 239 3.20 1.36 -21.92
CA THR A 239 3.41 1.78 -23.32
C THR A 239 4.87 2.06 -23.55
#